data_AF-A0AA39IN34-F1
#
_entry.id   AF-A0AA39IN34-F1
#
_cell.length_a   1.000
_cell.length_b   1.000
_cell.length_c   1.000
_cell.angle_alpha   90.00
_cell.angle_beta   90.00
_cell.angle_gamma   90.00
#
_symmetry.space_group_name_H-M   'P 1'
#
loop_
_entity.id
_entity.type
_entity.pdbx_description
1 polymer ?
#
loop_
_entity_poly.entity_id
_entity_poly.type
_entity_poly.pdbx_seq_one_letter_code
_entity_poly.pdbx_strand_id
1 'polypeptide(L)'
;MRSHHLLVHSAAAVCATITFVLNFLTLNALFNKRKTLKQSKAVILVILWHYFFSSVALIHTLYMTLFLLGYARRMDDFVFWSGNFSYSLEASIGVCNLFVAIGRVLVMWKPLTYHKNHSETLQKTTLLTVACVTVFTATAFAVHRTLPPSAPRAFIDYIDIRVVQSLHWFDASVSISNVVITLVFINELRKYLSRTRLALVSYSERTAKINLLVYYQIISEVVIISLPILVTSVYNNAWRTSLPRKIGPYPLTVAALYTAVCSLLFYNKLNV
;
A
#
# COMPACT_ATOMS: atom_id res chain seq x y z
N MET A 1 -5.67 -10.91 -25.53
CA MET A 1 -4.61 -10.63 -24.52
C MET A 1 -4.32 -9.12 -24.36
N ARG A 2 -4.05 -8.35 -25.43
CA ARG A 2 -3.79 -6.89 -25.33
C ARG A 2 -4.92 -6.10 -24.64
N SER A 3 -6.18 -6.49 -24.87
CA SER A 3 -7.37 -5.93 -24.23
C SER A 3 -7.37 -6.06 -22.70
N HIS A 4 -6.96 -7.19 -22.15
CA HIS A 4 -6.93 -7.40 -20.69
C HIS A 4 -5.87 -6.53 -20.01
N HIS A 5 -4.66 -6.47 -20.56
CA HIS A 5 -3.60 -5.58 -20.03
C HIS A 5 -4.04 -4.12 -20.05
N LEU A 6 -4.69 -3.68 -21.13
CA LEU A 6 -5.23 -2.32 -21.24
C LEU A 6 -6.27 -2.03 -20.14
N LEU A 7 -7.19 -2.97 -19.89
CA LEU A 7 -8.20 -2.83 -18.83
C LEU A 7 -7.54 -2.73 -17.45
N VAL A 8 -6.54 -3.58 -17.17
CA VAL A 8 -5.83 -3.60 -15.88
C VAL A 8 -5.05 -2.31 -15.64
N HIS A 9 -4.34 -1.80 -16.66
CA HIS A 9 -3.64 -0.52 -16.59
C HIS A 9 -4.60 0.67 -16.45
N SER A 10 -5.71 0.67 -17.20
CA SER A 10 -6.74 1.73 -17.11
C SER A 10 -7.37 1.75 -15.72
N ALA A 11 -7.72 0.59 -15.16
CA ALA A 11 -8.26 0.49 -13.81
C ALA A 11 -7.26 0.98 -12.75
N ALA A 12 -5.98 0.62 -12.89
CA ALA A 12 -4.92 1.12 -12.02
C ALA A 12 -4.76 2.64 -12.12
N ALA A 13 -4.80 3.22 -13.32
CA ALA A 13 -4.71 4.66 -13.53
C ALA A 13 -5.88 5.41 -12.86
N VAL A 14 -7.11 4.90 -12.98
CA VAL A 14 -8.28 5.47 -12.30
C VAL A 14 -8.11 5.43 -10.78
N CYS A 15 -7.73 4.28 -10.22
CA CYS A 15 -7.53 4.13 -8.77
C CYS A 15 -6.37 5.00 -8.26
N ALA A 16 -5.27 5.09 -9.00
CA ALA A 16 -4.13 5.95 -8.69
C ALA A 16 -4.53 7.43 -8.75
N THR A 17 -5.36 7.84 -9.71
CA THR A 17 -5.89 9.21 -9.80
C THR A 17 -6.73 9.56 -8.57
N ILE A 18 -7.66 8.67 -8.18
CA ILE A 18 -8.48 8.87 -6.98
C ILE A 18 -7.60 9.00 -5.74
N THR A 19 -6.64 8.10 -5.57
CA THR A 19 -5.68 8.12 -4.45
C THR A 19 -4.88 9.43 -4.42
N PHE A 20 -4.34 9.85 -5.58
CA PHE A 20 -3.55 11.06 -5.72
C PHE A 20 -4.35 12.30 -5.33
N VAL A 21 -5.53 12.48 -5.90
CA VAL A 21 -6.39 13.64 -5.65
C VAL A 21 -6.82 13.69 -4.17
N LEU A 22 -7.33 12.58 -3.63
CA LEU A 22 -7.82 12.56 -2.25
C LEU A 22 -6.70 12.74 -1.22
N ASN A 23 -5.53 12.12 -1.43
CA ASN A 23 -4.39 12.32 -0.55
C ASN A 23 -3.81 13.73 -0.68
N PHE A 24 -3.78 14.30 -1.89
CA PHE A 24 -3.38 15.70 -2.09
C PHE A 24 -4.29 16.65 -1.31
N LEU A 25 -5.62 16.52 -1.47
CA LEU A 25 -6.60 17.32 -0.73
C LEU A 25 -6.44 17.14 0.79
N THR A 26 -6.25 15.89 1.24
CA THR A 26 -6.07 15.58 2.66
C THR A 26 -4.79 16.20 3.22
N LEU A 27 -3.65 16.04 2.54
CA LEU A 27 -2.37 16.62 2.93
C LEU A 27 -2.43 18.16 2.89
N ASN A 28 -3.01 18.73 1.84
CA ASN A 28 -3.18 20.18 1.71
C ASN A 28 -4.01 20.75 2.87
N ALA A 29 -5.09 20.07 3.26
CA ALA A 29 -5.88 20.47 4.41
C ALA A 29 -5.13 20.29 5.74
N LEU A 30 -4.33 19.23 5.89
CA LEU A 30 -3.47 19.00 7.05
C LEU A 30 -2.42 20.12 7.22
N PHE A 31 -1.74 20.48 6.15
CA PHE A 31 -0.67 21.49 6.17
C PHE A 31 -1.22 22.92 6.23
N ASN A 32 -2.24 23.27 5.43
CA ASN A 32 -2.72 24.66 5.35
C ASN A 32 -3.65 25.04 6.51
N LYS A 33 -4.54 24.15 6.96
CA LYS A 33 -5.49 24.52 8.02
C LYS A 33 -4.83 24.58 9.42
N ARG A 34 -3.53 24.21 9.55
CA ARG A 34 -2.81 23.97 10.84
C ARG A 34 -3.71 23.34 11.90
N LYS A 35 -4.72 22.56 11.49
CA LYS A 35 -5.56 21.83 12.42
C LYS A 35 -4.58 20.83 12.98
N THR A 36 -4.15 21.06 14.22
CA THR A 36 -3.43 20.10 15.05
C THR A 36 -4.38 18.93 15.25
N LEU A 37 -4.54 18.15 14.19
CA LEU A 37 -5.13 16.85 14.27
C LEU A 37 -4.19 16.11 15.20
N LYS A 38 -4.68 15.83 16.41
CA LYS A 38 -4.11 14.83 17.34
C LYS A 38 -4.15 13.43 16.72
N GLN A 39 -3.99 13.33 15.39
CA GLN A 39 -3.85 12.11 14.65
C GLN A 39 -2.44 11.58 14.91
N SER A 40 -2.35 10.26 14.96
CA SER A 40 -1.07 9.58 15.09
C SER A 40 -0.16 9.98 13.93
N LYS A 41 1.08 10.37 14.21
CA LYS A 41 2.12 10.64 13.19
C LYS A 41 2.25 9.49 12.17
N ALA A 42 1.93 8.26 12.58
CA ALA A 42 1.89 7.08 11.72
C ALA A 42 0.84 7.17 10.60
N VAL A 43 -0.34 7.77 10.85
CA VAL A 43 -1.39 7.92 9.82
C VAL A 43 -0.94 8.93 8.76
N ILE A 44 -0.30 10.02 9.17
CA ILE A 44 0.26 11.02 8.25
C ILE A 44 1.33 10.38 7.38
N LEU A 45 2.20 9.54 7.96
CA LEU A 45 3.23 8.80 7.22
C LEU A 45 2.61 7.90 6.14
N VAL A 46 1.53 7.17 6.45
CA VAL A 46 0.81 6.33 5.47
C VAL A 46 0.22 7.17 4.34
N ILE A 47 -0.46 8.27 4.65
CA ILE A 47 -1.06 9.16 3.64
C ILE A 47 0.02 9.72 2.70
N LEU A 48 1.16 10.15 3.28
CA LEU A 48 2.32 10.63 2.52
C LEU A 48 2.86 9.52 1.59
N TRP A 49 3.00 8.30 2.10
CA TRP A 49 3.52 7.18 1.32
C TRP A 49 2.57 6.76 0.20
N HIS A 50 1.26 6.71 0.47
CA HIS A 50 0.23 6.49 -0.54
C HIS A 50 0.23 7.60 -1.61
N TYR A 51 0.50 8.85 -1.23
CA TYR A 51 0.63 9.95 -2.18
C TYR A 51 1.83 9.75 -3.13
N PHE A 52 3.01 9.41 -2.60
CA PHE A 52 4.17 9.12 -3.44
C PHE A 52 3.94 7.92 -4.36
N PHE A 53 3.42 6.81 -3.83
CA PHE A 53 3.06 5.64 -4.62
C PHE A 53 2.08 5.99 -5.75
N SER A 54 0.96 6.65 -5.42
CA SER A 54 -0.06 7.00 -6.42
C SER A 54 0.46 7.97 -7.49
N SER A 55 1.37 8.89 -7.15
CA SER A 55 1.99 9.79 -8.12
C SER A 55 2.80 9.01 -9.17
N VAL A 56 3.67 8.10 -8.72
CA VAL A 56 4.51 7.29 -9.61
C VAL A 56 3.66 6.28 -10.38
N ALA A 57 2.75 5.59 -9.70
CA ALA A 57 1.86 4.61 -10.31
C ALA A 57 0.95 5.25 -11.37
N LEU A 58 0.45 6.47 -11.14
CA LEU A 58 -0.34 7.21 -12.12
C LEU A 58 0.46 7.50 -13.38
N ILE A 59 1.70 8.01 -13.24
CA ILE A 59 2.59 8.28 -14.37
C ILE A 59 2.85 7.00 -15.18
N HIS A 60 3.19 5.90 -14.49
CA HIS A 60 3.47 4.62 -15.13
C HIS A 60 2.24 4.04 -15.86
N THR A 61 1.10 3.98 -15.18
CA THR A 61 -0.12 3.36 -15.70
C THR A 61 -0.75 4.18 -16.81
N LEU A 62 -0.73 5.52 -16.73
CA LEU A 62 -1.20 6.39 -17.80
C LEU A 62 -0.36 6.22 -19.06
N TYR A 63 0.98 6.21 -18.92
CA TYR A 63 1.87 5.95 -20.05
C TYR A 63 1.60 4.58 -20.68
N MET A 64 1.50 3.52 -19.87
CA MET A 64 1.23 2.17 -20.37
C MET A 64 -0.12 2.07 -21.07
N THR A 65 -1.17 2.73 -20.55
CA THR A 65 -2.48 2.79 -21.21
C THR A 65 -2.39 3.50 -22.57
N LEU A 66 -1.74 4.67 -22.64
CA LEU A 66 -1.56 5.41 -23.91
C LEU A 66 -0.72 4.64 -24.92
N PHE A 67 0.34 3.97 -24.47
CA PHE A 67 1.19 3.10 -25.29
C PHE A 67 0.39 1.91 -25.84
N LEU A 68 -0.39 1.22 -25.00
CA LEU A 68 -1.20 0.08 -25.42
C LEU A 68 -2.33 0.48 -26.37
N LEU A 69 -2.85 1.71 -26.29
CA LEU A 69 -3.80 2.28 -27.24
C LEU A 69 -3.15 2.72 -28.57
N GLY A 70 -1.83 2.80 -28.64
CA GLY A 70 -1.09 3.24 -29.84
C GLY A 70 -0.90 4.75 -29.94
N TYR A 71 -1.24 5.52 -28.90
CA TYR A 71 -1.06 6.97 -28.87
C TYR A 71 0.35 7.41 -28.41
N ALA A 72 1.06 6.57 -27.67
CA ALA A 72 2.42 6.86 -27.20
C ALA A 72 3.48 6.01 -27.90
N ARG A 73 4.66 6.58 -28.12
CA ARG A 73 5.82 5.86 -28.65
C ARG A 73 6.44 4.96 -27.58
N ARG A 74 6.99 3.83 -28.02
CA ARG A 74 7.71 2.89 -27.16
C ARG A 74 8.95 3.56 -26.55
N MET A 75 9.05 3.54 -25.22
CA MET A 75 10.20 4.04 -24.45
C MET A 75 10.55 3.02 -23.36
N ASP A 76 11.35 2.02 -23.72
CA ASP A 76 11.67 0.88 -22.85
C ASP A 76 12.26 1.29 -21.49
N ASP A 77 13.19 2.25 -21.48
CA ASP A 77 13.78 2.76 -20.24
C ASP A 77 12.76 3.45 -19.34
N PHE A 78 11.80 4.18 -19.95
CA PHE A 78 10.74 4.81 -19.18
C PHE A 78 9.81 3.77 -18.56
N VAL A 79 9.40 2.75 -19.32
CA VAL A 79 8.58 1.64 -18.80
C VAL A 79 9.29 0.94 -17.65
N PHE A 80 10.58 0.68 -17.82
CA PHE A 80 11.40 0.03 -16.81
C PHE A 80 11.48 0.87 -15.53
N TRP A 81 11.96 2.12 -15.60
CA TRP A 81 12.18 2.92 -14.41
C TRP A 81 10.89 3.31 -13.70
N SER A 82 9.86 3.73 -14.44
CA SER A 82 8.55 4.08 -13.85
C SER A 82 7.87 2.86 -13.20
N GLY A 83 8.00 1.69 -13.82
CA GLY A 83 7.56 0.41 -13.25
C GLY A 83 8.36 0.05 -12.00
N ASN A 84 9.69 0.14 -12.07
CA ASN A 84 10.61 -0.12 -10.97
C ASN A 84 10.21 0.68 -9.73
N PHE A 85 10.08 2.00 -9.86
CA PHE A 85 9.66 2.84 -8.74
C PHE A 85 8.25 2.51 -8.23
N SER A 86 7.30 2.19 -9.12
CA SER A 86 5.92 1.85 -8.71
C SER A 86 5.88 0.57 -7.85
N TYR A 87 6.55 -0.50 -8.31
CA TYR A 87 6.59 -1.78 -7.61
C TYR A 87 7.47 -1.76 -6.35
N SER A 88 8.55 -0.97 -6.34
CA SER A 88 9.34 -0.75 -5.12
C SER A 88 8.58 0.02 -4.05
N LEU A 89 7.78 1.01 -4.46
CA LEU A 89 6.88 1.72 -3.54
C LEU A 89 5.74 0.82 -3.07
N GLU A 90 5.18 -0.02 -3.93
CA GLU A 90 4.18 -1.04 -3.58
C GLU A 90 4.67 -1.95 -2.45
N ALA A 91 5.84 -2.58 -2.61
CA ALA A 91 6.40 -3.48 -1.60
C ALA A 91 6.61 -2.77 -0.24
N SER A 92 7.01 -1.50 -0.30
CA SER A 92 7.23 -0.69 0.90
C SER A 92 5.92 -0.23 1.59
N ILE A 93 4.78 -0.19 0.88
CA ILE A 93 3.45 0.06 1.49
C ILE A 93 3.10 -1.06 2.47
N GLY A 94 3.32 -2.33 2.09
CA GLY A 94 3.06 -3.47 2.97
C GLY A 94 3.83 -3.35 4.29
N VAL A 95 5.10 -2.98 4.22
CA VAL A 95 5.95 -2.75 5.39
C VAL A 95 5.46 -1.55 6.20
N CYS A 96 5.10 -0.45 5.55
CA CYS A 96 4.53 0.72 6.22
C CYS A 96 3.27 0.35 7.03
N ASN A 97 2.35 -0.41 6.42
CA ASN A 97 1.12 -0.87 7.06
C ASN A 97 1.40 -1.79 8.26
N LEU A 98 2.40 -2.68 8.15
CA LEU A 98 2.83 -3.53 9.25
C LEU A 98 3.29 -2.71 10.46
N PHE A 99 4.14 -1.70 10.26
CA PHE A 99 4.58 -0.81 11.34
C PHE A 99 3.44 0.01 11.94
N VAL A 100 2.46 0.41 11.13
CA VAL A 100 1.26 1.10 11.60
C VAL A 100 0.42 0.17 12.49
N ALA A 101 0.27 -1.10 12.11
CA ALA A 101 -0.41 -2.10 12.93
C ALA A 101 0.34 -2.35 14.25
N ILE A 102 1.68 -2.47 14.22
CA ILE A 102 2.52 -2.56 15.43
C ILE A 102 2.30 -1.33 16.32
N GLY A 103 2.30 -0.13 15.74
CA GLY A 103 2.06 1.11 16.46
C GLY A 103 0.71 1.11 17.18
N ARG A 104 -0.34 0.60 16.53
CA ARG A 104 -1.67 0.46 17.14
C ARG A 104 -1.69 -0.52 18.32
N VAL A 105 -0.98 -1.64 18.21
CA VAL A 105 -0.82 -2.59 19.33
C VAL A 105 -0.07 -1.94 20.50
N LEU A 106 1.05 -1.26 20.22
CA LEU A 106 1.86 -0.59 21.24
C LEU A 106 1.09 0.51 21.99
N VAL A 107 0.21 1.24 21.29
CA VAL A 107 -0.70 2.22 21.91
C VAL A 107 -1.63 1.54 22.93
N MET A 108 -2.15 0.36 22.61
CA MET A 108 -3.06 -0.37 23.50
C MET A 108 -2.33 -1.00 24.69
N TRP A 109 -1.13 -1.53 24.48
CA TRP A 109 -0.35 -2.16 25.55
C TRP A 109 0.29 -1.15 26.50
N LYS A 110 0.81 -0.03 25.99
CA LYS A 110 1.59 0.94 26.77
C LYS A 110 1.24 2.39 26.37
N PRO A 111 0.00 2.87 26.64
CA PRO A 111 -0.47 4.17 26.17
C PRO A 111 0.40 5.35 26.64
N LEU A 112 0.86 5.33 27.91
CA LEU A 112 1.68 6.41 28.49
C LEU A 112 3.09 6.46 27.91
N THR A 113 3.76 5.30 27.79
CA THR A 113 5.12 5.20 27.25
C THR A 113 5.15 5.47 25.73
N TYR A 114 4.07 5.11 25.04
CA TYR A 114 3.92 5.35 23.61
C TYR A 114 3.91 6.84 23.28
N HIS A 115 3.14 7.63 24.04
CA HIS A 115 3.03 9.07 23.79
C HIS A 115 4.33 9.82 24.09
N LYS A 116 5.09 9.40 25.11
CA LYS A 116 6.35 10.08 25.49
C LYS A 116 7.49 9.80 24.52
N ASN A 117 7.83 8.53 24.27
CA ASN A 117 9.07 8.19 23.55
C ASN A 117 8.87 7.23 22.36
N HIS A 118 7.96 6.25 22.43
CA HIS A 118 7.94 5.20 21.39
C HIS A 118 7.34 5.66 20.05
N SER A 119 6.46 6.67 20.05
CA SER A 119 5.84 7.15 18.80
C SER A 119 6.85 7.74 17.81
N GLU A 120 7.87 8.45 18.31
CA GLU A 120 8.91 9.05 17.48
C GLU A 120 9.92 8.00 17.00
N THR A 121 10.36 7.11 17.90
CA THR A 121 11.24 5.99 17.55
C THR A 121 10.59 5.11 16.49
N LEU A 122 9.33 4.73 16.69
CA LEU A 122 8.59 3.91 15.72
C LEU A 122 8.50 4.60 14.36
N GLN A 123 8.22 5.90 14.33
CA GLN A 123 8.15 6.66 13.08
C GLN A 123 9.50 6.68 12.35
N LYS A 124 10.60 6.97 13.06
CA LYS A 124 11.96 6.97 12.52
C LYS A 124 12.35 5.60 11.97
N THR A 125 12.10 4.54 12.74
CA THR A 125 12.35 3.15 12.31
C THR A 125 11.49 2.76 11.11
N THR A 126 10.23 3.18 11.08
CA THR A 126 9.33 2.92 9.95
C THR A 126 9.87 3.59 8.69
N LEU A 127 10.20 4.88 8.76
CA LEU A 127 10.72 5.65 7.62
C LEU A 127 12.02 5.03 7.09
N LEU A 128 12.95 4.70 7.99
CA LEU A 128 14.22 4.07 7.61
C LEU A 128 13.98 2.71 6.95
N THR A 129 13.15 1.85 7.54
CA THR A 129 12.90 0.50 7.00
C THR A 129 12.19 0.56 5.65
N VAL A 130 11.18 1.42 5.52
CA VAL A 130 10.44 1.63 4.28
C VAL A 130 11.39 2.14 3.19
N ALA A 131 12.24 3.14 3.48
CA ALA A 131 13.24 3.64 2.53
C ALA A 131 14.25 2.56 2.13
N CYS A 132 14.75 1.78 3.08
CA CYS A 132 15.66 0.67 2.81
C CYS A 132 15.01 -0.40 1.90
N VAL A 133 13.75 -0.76 2.16
CA VAL A 133 13.00 -1.74 1.34
C VAL A 133 12.78 -1.19 -0.08
N THR A 134 12.41 0.08 -0.24
CA THR A 134 12.25 0.71 -1.56
C THR A 134 13.58 0.71 -2.32
N VAL A 135 14.68 1.12 -1.70
CA VAL A 135 16.00 1.14 -2.36
C VAL A 135 16.48 -0.27 -2.69
N PHE A 136 16.33 -1.22 -1.77
CA PHE A 136 16.72 -2.61 -1.97
C PHE A 136 15.96 -3.26 -3.13
N THR A 137 14.63 -3.14 -3.14
CA THR A 137 13.80 -3.68 -4.24
C THR A 137 14.12 -2.99 -5.56
N ALA A 138 14.32 -1.66 -5.56
CA ALA A 138 14.64 -0.93 -6.77
C ALA A 138 15.98 -1.34 -7.38
N THR A 139 16.96 -1.58 -6.52
CA THR A 139 18.29 -2.08 -6.90
C THR A 139 18.20 -3.52 -7.40
N ALA A 140 17.43 -4.38 -6.74
CA ALA A 140 17.23 -5.77 -7.17
C ALA A 140 16.61 -5.83 -8.58
N PHE A 141 15.61 -5.00 -8.87
CA PHE A 141 15.04 -4.91 -10.21
C PHE A 141 16.04 -4.35 -11.24
N ALA A 142 16.85 -3.36 -10.87
CA ALA A 142 17.88 -2.78 -11.74
C ALA A 142 18.96 -3.80 -12.12
N VAL A 143 19.47 -4.57 -11.15
CA VAL A 143 20.52 -5.57 -11.36
C VAL A 143 20.02 -6.76 -12.18
N HIS A 144 18.76 -7.15 -12.00
CA HIS A 144 18.15 -8.28 -12.72
C HIS A 144 17.28 -7.87 -13.91
N ARG A 145 17.57 -6.69 -14.49
CA ARG A 145 16.93 -6.24 -15.73
C ARG A 145 17.31 -7.15 -16.89
N THR A 146 16.31 -7.63 -17.63
CA THR A 146 16.50 -8.42 -18.85
C THR A 146 16.49 -7.54 -20.10
N LEU A 147 16.92 -8.12 -21.23
CA LEU A 147 16.85 -7.45 -22.52
C LEU A 147 15.40 -7.02 -22.85
N PRO A 148 15.19 -5.84 -23.46
CA PRO A 148 13.86 -5.37 -23.81
C PRO A 148 13.08 -6.41 -24.62
N PRO A 149 11.87 -6.81 -24.20
CA PRO A 149 11.09 -7.82 -24.91
C PRO A 149 10.64 -7.30 -26.28
N SER A 150 10.46 -8.18 -27.26
CA SER A 150 9.99 -7.76 -28.60
C SER A 150 8.64 -7.05 -28.56
N ALA A 151 7.75 -7.47 -27.65
CA ALA A 151 6.44 -6.85 -27.42
C ALA A 151 6.20 -6.63 -25.90
N PRO A 152 6.63 -5.50 -25.32
CA PRO A 152 6.42 -5.21 -23.90
C PRO A 152 4.94 -5.00 -23.59
N ARG A 153 4.43 -5.70 -22.58
CA ARG A 153 3.02 -5.58 -22.15
C ARG A 153 2.88 -5.18 -20.69
N ALA A 154 3.93 -5.34 -19.90
CA ALA A 154 4.00 -4.91 -18.52
C ALA A 154 5.47 -4.75 -18.09
N PHE A 155 5.69 -4.04 -16.99
CA PHE A 155 7.00 -3.92 -16.34
C PHE A 155 7.66 -5.29 -16.06
N ILE A 156 6.85 -6.27 -15.66
CA ILE A 156 7.31 -7.63 -15.34
C ILE A 156 8.03 -8.34 -16.50
N ASP A 157 7.82 -7.91 -17.75
CA ASP A 157 8.50 -8.50 -18.91
C ASP A 157 9.98 -8.07 -19.01
N TYR A 158 10.40 -7.06 -18.25
CA TYR A 158 11.78 -6.53 -18.22
C TYR A 158 12.63 -7.08 -17.06
N ILE A 159 12.11 -8.03 -16.30
CA ILE A 159 12.78 -8.57 -15.10
C ILE A 159 12.79 -10.09 -15.15
N ASP A 160 13.84 -10.69 -14.60
CA ASP A 160 13.86 -12.12 -14.33
C ASP A 160 12.69 -12.54 -13.42
N ILE A 161 11.95 -13.58 -13.85
CA ILE A 161 10.80 -14.14 -13.12
C ILE A 161 11.16 -14.57 -11.70
N ARG A 162 12.42 -14.98 -11.44
CA ARG A 162 12.87 -15.40 -10.11
C ARG A 162 12.78 -14.26 -9.10
N VAL A 163 13.21 -13.05 -9.50
CA VAL A 163 13.14 -11.86 -8.63
C VAL A 163 11.69 -11.50 -8.33
N VAL A 164 10.83 -11.60 -9.33
CA VAL A 164 9.39 -11.34 -9.16
C VAL A 164 8.74 -12.37 -8.24
N GLN A 165 9.14 -13.65 -8.34
CA GLN A 165 8.68 -14.68 -7.41
C GLN A 165 9.15 -14.44 -5.97
N SER A 166 10.42 -14.07 -5.78
CA SER A 166 10.95 -13.70 -4.46
C SER A 166 10.20 -12.51 -3.86
N LEU A 167 9.86 -11.50 -4.67
CA LEU A 167 9.06 -10.36 -4.22
C LEU A 167 7.65 -10.78 -3.80
N HIS A 168 6.95 -11.59 -4.59
CA HIS A 168 5.61 -12.04 -4.22
C HIS A 168 5.60 -12.85 -2.91
N TRP A 169 6.67 -13.61 -2.62
CA TRP A 169 6.83 -14.28 -1.33
C TRP A 169 7.09 -13.31 -0.19
N PHE A 170 7.89 -12.27 -0.43
CA PHE A 170 8.08 -11.18 0.53
C PHE A 170 6.76 -10.47 0.83
N ASP A 171 6.01 -10.05 -0.19
CA ASP A 171 4.73 -9.36 -0.02
C ASP A 171 3.69 -10.26 0.67
N ALA A 172 3.64 -11.54 0.32
CA ALA A 172 2.79 -12.51 1.02
C ALA A 172 3.16 -12.63 2.50
N SER A 173 4.46 -12.69 2.82
CA SER A 173 4.96 -12.81 4.20
C SER A 173 4.63 -11.56 5.03
N VAL A 174 4.85 -10.37 4.44
CA VAL A 174 4.50 -9.09 5.07
C VAL A 174 3.00 -8.98 5.28
N SER A 175 2.20 -9.37 4.29
CA SER A 175 0.74 -9.34 4.38
C SER A 175 0.20 -10.29 5.46
N ILE A 176 0.68 -11.54 5.51
CA ILE A 176 0.33 -12.49 6.58
C ILE A 176 0.69 -11.91 7.95
N SER A 177 1.91 -11.37 8.08
CA SER A 177 2.37 -10.75 9.33
C SER A 177 1.45 -9.60 9.75
N ASN A 178 1.02 -8.77 8.79
CA ASN A 178 0.15 -7.66 9.09
C ASN A 178 -1.25 -8.12 9.54
N VAL A 179 -1.80 -9.16 8.91
CA VAL A 179 -3.05 -9.79 9.36
C VAL A 179 -2.92 -10.32 10.78
N VAL A 180 -1.83 -11.02 11.12
CA VAL A 180 -1.60 -11.55 12.48
C VAL A 180 -1.53 -10.42 13.51
N ILE A 181 -0.72 -9.39 13.27
CA ILE A 181 -0.58 -8.25 14.20
C ILE A 181 -1.92 -7.51 14.35
N THR A 182 -2.67 -7.43 13.26
CA THR A 182 -3.99 -6.84 13.26
C THR A 182 -5.00 -7.63 14.09
N LEU A 183 -4.99 -8.96 14.03
CA LEU A 183 -5.83 -9.81 14.89
C LEU A 183 -5.47 -9.61 16.37
N VAL A 184 -4.18 -9.51 16.69
CA VAL A 184 -3.71 -9.15 18.04
C VAL A 184 -4.28 -7.80 18.45
N PHE A 185 -4.17 -6.78 17.59
CA PHE A 185 -4.75 -5.47 17.84
C PHE A 185 -6.27 -5.53 18.11
N ILE A 186 -7.05 -6.26 17.30
CA ILE A 186 -8.50 -6.39 17.51
C ILE A 186 -8.80 -7.03 18.86
N ASN A 187 -8.06 -8.08 19.24
CA ASN A 187 -8.25 -8.74 20.53
C ASN A 187 -7.98 -7.78 21.69
N GLU A 188 -6.87 -7.03 21.61
CA GLU A 188 -6.50 -6.05 22.63
C GLU A 188 -7.45 -4.86 22.67
N LEU A 189 -7.93 -4.39 21.51
CA LEU A 189 -8.96 -3.37 21.41
C LEU A 189 -10.27 -3.85 22.06
N ARG A 190 -10.69 -5.10 21.83
CA ARG A 190 -11.89 -5.67 22.48
C ARG A 190 -11.74 -5.72 24.00
N LYS A 191 -10.57 -6.16 24.50
CA LYS A 191 -10.26 -6.15 25.95
C LYS A 191 -10.25 -4.73 26.52
N TYR A 192 -9.67 -3.78 25.79
CA TYR A 192 -9.65 -2.37 26.20
C TYR A 192 -11.07 -1.79 26.25
N LEU A 193 -11.87 -2.05 25.22
CA LEU A 193 -13.27 -1.58 25.14
C LEU A 193 -14.15 -2.21 26.21
N SER A 194 -14.01 -3.51 26.49
CA SER A 194 -14.79 -4.16 27.55
C SER A 194 -14.47 -3.57 28.93
N ARG A 195 -13.18 -3.32 29.22
CA ARG A 195 -12.74 -2.66 30.46
C ARG A 195 -13.21 -1.20 30.53
N THR A 196 -13.15 -0.47 29.43
CA THR A 196 -13.52 0.96 29.39
C THR A 196 -15.04 1.16 29.45
N ARG A 197 -15.82 0.29 28.81
CA ARG A 197 -17.29 0.30 28.86
C ARG A 197 -17.82 0.08 30.28
N LEU A 198 -17.08 -0.66 31.10
CA LEU A 198 -17.38 -0.84 32.53
C LEU A 198 -16.97 0.36 33.38
N ALA A 199 -16.07 1.23 32.89
CA ALA A 199 -15.45 2.30 33.68
C ALA A 199 -15.91 3.73 33.34
N LEU A 200 -16.48 4.00 32.16
CA LEU A 200 -16.88 5.36 31.73
C LEU A 200 -18.17 5.36 30.88
N VAL A 201 -19.18 6.08 31.37
CA VAL A 201 -20.46 6.39 30.68
C VAL A 201 -20.28 7.32 29.47
N SER A 202 -19.11 7.97 29.32
CA SER A 202 -18.82 8.85 28.18
C SER A 202 -17.92 8.17 27.15
N TYR A 203 -18.50 7.25 26.37
CA TYR A 203 -17.85 6.74 25.16
C TYR A 203 -17.84 7.86 24.12
N SER A 204 -16.72 8.59 23.97
CA SER A 204 -16.65 9.70 23.02
C SER A 204 -16.86 9.19 21.59
N GLU A 205 -17.80 9.79 20.86
CA GLU A 205 -18.18 9.48 19.48
C GLU A 205 -16.96 9.43 18.53
N ARG A 206 -15.91 10.20 18.85
CA ARG A 206 -14.65 10.26 18.10
C ARG A 206 -13.84 8.98 18.21
N THR A 207 -13.78 8.36 19.39
CA THR A 207 -13.08 7.08 19.61
C THR A 207 -13.77 5.97 18.82
N ALA A 208 -15.11 5.99 18.76
CA ALA A 208 -15.90 5.07 17.95
C ALA A 208 -15.57 5.19 16.44
N LYS A 209 -15.50 6.42 15.92
CA LYS A 209 -15.18 6.69 14.51
C LYS A 209 -13.78 6.23 14.11
N ILE A 210 -12.78 6.42 14.98
CA ILE A 210 -11.41 5.96 14.74
C ILE A 210 -11.34 4.43 14.75
N ASN A 211 -11.99 3.77 15.71
CA ASN A 211 -12.03 2.31 15.78
C ASN A 211 -12.70 1.70 14.54
N LEU A 212 -13.77 2.32 14.05
CA LEU A 212 -14.46 1.90 12.83
C LEU A 212 -13.59 2.08 11.58
N LEU A 213 -12.85 3.20 11.47
CA LEU A 213 -11.89 3.41 10.38
C LEU A 213 -10.85 2.30 10.34
N VAL A 214 -10.28 1.99 11.51
CA VAL A 214 -9.28 0.92 11.63
C VAL A 214 -9.87 -0.41 11.20
N TYR A 215 -11.10 -0.72 11.62
CA TYR A 215 -11.79 -1.94 11.22
C TYR A 215 -11.99 -2.07 9.70
N TYR A 216 -12.42 -0.98 9.02
CA TYR A 216 -12.56 -1.00 7.56
C TYR A 216 -11.23 -1.16 6.84
N GLN A 217 -10.17 -0.49 7.30
CA GLN A 217 -8.83 -0.65 6.71
C GLN A 217 -8.33 -2.08 6.79
N ILE A 218 -8.61 -2.76 7.90
CA ILE A 218 -8.23 -4.16 8.11
C ILE A 218 -8.96 -5.07 7.12
N ILE A 219 -10.28 -4.90 6.97
CA ILE A 219 -11.07 -5.68 6.01
C ILE A 219 -10.55 -5.44 4.59
N SER A 220 -10.34 -4.18 4.22
CA SER A 220 -9.81 -3.82 2.91
C SER A 220 -8.44 -4.44 2.67
N GLU A 221 -7.57 -4.48 3.67
CA GLU A 221 -6.26 -5.09 3.51
C GLU A 221 -6.35 -6.60 3.27
N VAL A 222 -7.13 -7.31 4.08
CA VAL A 222 -7.32 -8.77 3.95
C VAL A 222 -7.92 -9.11 2.59
N VAL A 223 -9.00 -8.42 2.22
CA VAL A 223 -9.79 -8.75 1.03
C VAL A 223 -9.13 -8.29 -0.26
N ILE A 224 -8.58 -7.07 -0.26
CA ILE A 224 -8.04 -6.45 -1.48
C ILE A 224 -6.58 -6.86 -1.69
N ILE A 225 -5.75 -6.91 -0.64
CA ILE A 225 -4.32 -7.20 -0.77
C ILE A 225 -4.00 -8.67 -0.43
N SER A 226 -4.29 -9.11 0.80
CA SER A 226 -3.79 -10.41 1.28
C SER A 226 -4.30 -11.58 0.45
N LEU A 227 -5.61 -11.64 0.22
CA LEU A 227 -6.22 -12.75 -0.54
C LEU A 227 -5.68 -12.83 -1.97
N PRO A 228 -5.70 -11.75 -2.80
CA PRO A 228 -5.16 -11.83 -4.15
C PRO A 228 -3.67 -12.19 -4.19
N ILE A 229 -2.83 -11.62 -3.31
CA ILE A 229 -1.39 -11.94 -3.28
C ILE A 229 -1.16 -13.41 -2.91
N LEU A 230 -1.89 -13.94 -1.92
CA LEU A 230 -1.77 -15.35 -1.54
C LEU A 230 -2.18 -16.29 -2.68
N VAL A 231 -3.32 -16.02 -3.32
CA VAL A 231 -3.78 -16.79 -4.49
C VAL A 231 -2.73 -16.75 -5.61
N THR A 232 -2.14 -15.58 -5.83
CA THR A 232 -1.08 -15.37 -6.82
C THR A 232 0.15 -16.21 -6.52
N SER A 233 0.65 -16.15 -5.27
CA SER A 233 1.86 -16.84 -4.86
C SER A 233 1.68 -18.36 -4.94
N VAL A 234 0.53 -18.88 -4.50
CA VAL A 234 0.19 -20.30 -4.62
C VAL A 234 0.11 -20.72 -6.09
N TYR A 235 -0.59 -19.95 -6.93
CA TYR A 235 -0.71 -20.25 -8.36
C TYR A 235 0.64 -20.22 -9.08
N ASN A 236 1.45 -19.18 -8.83
CA ASN A 236 2.75 -19.03 -9.47
C ASN A 236 3.71 -20.18 -9.09
N ASN A 237 3.65 -20.63 -7.84
CA ASN A 237 4.45 -21.76 -7.36
C ASN A 237 3.98 -23.09 -7.98
N ALA A 238 2.67 -23.36 -7.97
CA ALA A 238 2.11 -24.61 -8.47
C ALA A 238 2.30 -24.79 -9.99
N TRP A 239 2.13 -23.72 -10.78
CA TRP A 239 2.22 -23.78 -12.24
C TRP A 239 3.57 -23.31 -12.81
N ARG A 240 4.53 -22.89 -11.97
CA ARG A 240 5.81 -22.29 -12.39
C ARG A 240 5.65 -21.19 -13.45
N THR A 241 4.57 -20.42 -13.36
CA THR A 241 4.28 -19.29 -14.26
C THR A 241 4.11 -17.99 -13.48
N SER A 242 3.98 -16.87 -14.20
CA SER A 242 3.64 -15.58 -13.60
C SER A 242 2.23 -15.17 -14.02
N LEU A 243 1.29 -15.21 -13.07
CA LEU A 243 -0.10 -14.76 -13.27
C LEU A 243 -0.18 -13.29 -13.71
N PRO A 244 0.61 -12.35 -13.14
CA PRO A 244 0.65 -10.97 -13.62
C PRO A 244 1.12 -10.84 -15.08
N ARG A 245 1.93 -11.78 -15.57
CA ARG A 245 2.34 -11.80 -16.97
C ARG A 245 1.22 -12.24 -17.92
N LYS A 246 0.27 -13.04 -17.44
CA LYS A 246 -0.86 -13.57 -18.24
C LYS A 246 -2.05 -12.60 -18.28
N ILE A 247 -2.43 -12.04 -17.13
CA ILE A 247 -3.65 -11.25 -16.97
C ILE A 247 -3.39 -9.75 -17.10
N GLY A 248 -2.14 -9.33 -16.84
CA GLY A 248 -1.73 -7.94 -16.72
C GLY A 248 -1.23 -7.63 -15.30
N PRO A 249 -0.68 -6.43 -15.07
CA PRO A 249 -0.05 -6.05 -13.81
C PRO A 249 -1.07 -5.75 -12.70
N TYR A 250 -1.91 -6.74 -12.36
CA TYR A 250 -2.93 -6.57 -11.34
C TYR A 250 -2.40 -6.40 -9.91
N PRO A 251 -1.17 -6.81 -9.50
CA PRO A 251 -0.66 -6.45 -8.17
C PRO A 251 -0.64 -4.94 -7.97
N LEU A 252 -0.16 -4.20 -8.97
CA LEU A 252 -0.19 -2.75 -8.98
C LEU A 252 -1.62 -2.19 -8.94
N THR A 253 -2.55 -2.80 -9.68
CA THR A 253 -3.98 -2.41 -9.66
C THR A 253 -4.62 -2.65 -8.29
N VAL A 254 -4.31 -3.79 -7.66
CA VAL A 254 -4.77 -4.18 -6.33
C VAL A 254 -4.24 -3.19 -5.29
N ALA A 255 -2.95 -2.86 -5.35
CA ALA A 255 -2.34 -1.87 -4.47
C ALA A 255 -2.99 -0.49 -4.67
N ALA A 256 -3.18 -0.05 -5.93
CA ALA A 256 -3.86 1.22 -6.24
C ALA A 256 -5.31 1.25 -5.75
N LEU A 257 -6.05 0.15 -5.87
CA LEU A 257 -7.41 0.02 -5.36
C LEU A 257 -7.43 0.11 -3.83
N TYR A 258 -6.53 -0.62 -3.16
CA TYR A 258 -6.39 -0.57 -1.71
C TYR A 258 -6.08 0.85 -1.21
N THR A 259 -5.11 1.54 -1.85
CA THR A 259 -4.78 2.92 -1.47
C THR A 259 -5.93 3.87 -1.75
N ALA A 260 -6.71 3.67 -2.81
CA ALA A 260 -7.89 4.48 -3.12
C ALA A 260 -8.98 4.31 -2.05
N VAL A 261 -9.27 3.07 -1.64
CA VAL A 261 -10.20 2.79 -0.54
C VAL A 261 -9.71 3.42 0.76
N CYS A 262 -8.42 3.30 1.08
CA CYS A 262 -7.84 3.95 2.26
C CYS A 262 -7.97 5.47 2.21
N SER A 263 -7.69 6.09 1.06
CA SER A 263 -7.81 7.53 0.85
C SER A 263 -9.25 8.03 0.98
N LEU A 264 -10.23 7.28 0.47
CA LEU A 264 -11.66 7.57 0.68
C LEU A 264 -12.03 7.51 2.17
N LEU A 265 -11.57 6.48 2.89
CA LEU A 265 -11.80 6.36 4.33
C LEU A 265 -11.17 7.52 5.10
N PHE A 266 -9.94 7.90 4.76
CA PHE A 266 -9.26 9.04 5.38
C PHE A 266 -9.98 10.35 5.09
N TYR A 267 -10.33 10.63 3.84
CA TYR A 267 -11.03 11.86 3.47
C TYR A 267 -12.37 11.99 4.21
N ASN A 268 -13.20 10.94 4.16
CA ASN A 268 -14.55 10.96 4.74
C ASN A 268 -14.57 10.97 6.28
N LYS A 269 -13.59 10.34 6.94
CA LYS A 269 -13.57 10.24 8.42
C LYS A 269 -12.70 11.29 9.10
N LEU A 270 -11.73 11.86 8.40
CA LEU A 270 -10.88 12.91 8.94
C LEU A 270 -11.46 14.33 8.78
N ASN A 271 -12.66 14.46 8.17
CA ASN A 271 -13.39 15.71 7.94
C ASN A 271 -12.47 16.85 7.46
N VAL A 272 -11.89 16.64 6.27
CA VAL A 272 -11.25 17.70 5.49
C VAL A 272 -12.30 18.52 4.76
#